data_AF-A0A2I0AYQ1-F1
#
_entry.id   AF-A0A2I0AYQ1-F1
#
_cell.length_a   1.000
_cell.length_b   1.000
_cell.length_c   1.000
_cell.angle_alpha   90.00
_cell.angle_beta   90.00
_cell.angle_gamma   90.00
#
_symmetry.space_group_name_H-M   'P 1'
#
loop_
_entity.id
_entity.type
_entity.pdbx_description
1 polymer ?
#
loop_
_entity_poly.entity_id
_entity_poly.type
_entity_poly.pdbx_seq_one_letter_code
_entity_poly.pdbx_strand_id
1 'polypeptide(L)'
;MAKQLLFFFFFIVVVLFHPVDVVTADIVTDTCWKISHGNFKLSNQFCVSLFNSVPSSHNTDMKGLTLISIQLTTQKAKQVLADIYRFLGKSIETKDYIDAQMALSAAFDARERLRA
;
A
#
# COMPACT_ATOMS: atom_id res chain seq x y z
N MET A 1 -47.91 -12.63 27.18
CA MET A 1 -47.43 -11.24 26.99
C MET A 1 -45.97 -11.04 27.45
N ALA A 2 -45.60 -11.39 28.69
CA ALA A 2 -44.24 -11.12 29.24
C ALA A 2 -43.08 -11.84 28.53
N LYS A 3 -43.30 -13.06 28.03
CA LYS A 3 -42.26 -13.89 27.37
C LYS A 3 -41.80 -13.34 26.01
N GLN A 4 -42.70 -12.67 25.29
CA GLN A 4 -42.41 -11.95 24.03
C GLN A 4 -41.60 -10.67 24.30
N LEU A 5 -41.94 -9.93 25.37
CA LEU A 5 -41.20 -8.74 25.79
C LEU A 5 -39.76 -9.07 26.24
N LEU A 6 -39.56 -10.20 26.93
CA LEU A 6 -38.22 -10.68 27.29
C LEU A 6 -37.37 -11.06 26.07
N PHE A 7 -37.99 -11.67 25.04
CA PHE A 7 -37.30 -12.02 23.81
C PHE A 7 -36.89 -10.77 23.01
N PHE A 8 -37.76 -9.77 22.95
CA PHE A 8 -37.44 -8.46 22.36
C PHE A 8 -36.33 -7.74 23.12
N PHE A 9 -36.37 -7.77 24.46
CA PHE A 9 -35.34 -7.16 25.29
C PHE A 9 -33.97 -7.83 25.09
N PHE A 10 -33.94 -9.15 24.99
CA PHE A 10 -32.72 -9.91 24.68
C PHE A 10 -32.16 -9.53 23.31
N PHE A 11 -33.00 -9.38 22.29
CA PHE A 11 -32.58 -8.94 20.96
C PHE A 11 -31.99 -7.52 20.96
N ILE A 12 -32.59 -6.59 21.71
CA ILE A 12 -32.11 -5.20 21.79
C ILE A 12 -30.74 -5.12 22.50
N VAL A 13 -30.57 -5.85 23.60
CA VAL A 13 -29.30 -5.95 24.31
C VAL A 13 -28.22 -6.53 23.39
N VAL A 14 -28.53 -7.62 22.69
CA VAL A 14 -27.59 -8.23 21.74
C VAL A 14 -27.19 -7.22 20.66
N VAL A 15 -28.11 -6.47 20.04
CA VAL A 15 -27.78 -5.47 19.00
C VAL A 15 -26.96 -4.29 19.56
N LEU A 16 -27.21 -3.83 20.78
CA LEU A 16 -26.49 -2.72 21.42
C LEU A 16 -25.07 -3.08 21.89
N PHE A 17 -24.82 -4.35 22.22
CA PHE A 17 -23.52 -4.83 22.70
C PHE A 17 -22.68 -5.52 21.63
N HIS A 18 -23.14 -5.57 20.37
CA HIS A 18 -22.24 -5.92 19.29
C HIS A 18 -21.26 -4.76 19.11
N PRO A 19 -19.93 -4.99 19.25
CA PRO A 19 -18.98 -4.06 18.69
C PRO A 19 -19.30 -3.99 17.20
N VAL A 20 -19.85 -2.86 16.76
CA VAL A 20 -19.81 -2.52 15.35
C VAL A 20 -18.33 -2.28 15.11
N ASP A 21 -17.62 -3.32 14.69
CA ASP A 21 -16.37 -3.15 13.98
C ASP A 21 -16.74 -2.32 12.76
N VAL A 22 -16.63 -1.01 12.90
CA VAL A 22 -16.54 -0.11 11.75
C VAL A 22 -15.24 -0.53 11.09
N VAL A 23 -15.33 -1.54 10.23
CA VAL A 23 -14.28 -1.89 9.28
C VAL A 23 -14.25 -0.71 8.33
N THR A 24 -13.64 0.40 8.77
CA THR A 24 -13.05 1.36 7.85
C THR A 24 -12.13 0.52 6.99
N ALA A 25 -12.55 0.28 5.75
CA ALA A 25 -11.74 -0.42 4.78
C ALA A 25 -10.41 0.31 4.73
N ASP A 26 -9.39 -0.38 5.24
CA ASP A 26 -8.03 0.14 5.27
C ASP A 26 -7.66 0.59 3.84
N ILE A 27 -7.18 1.82 3.72
CA ILE A 27 -6.88 2.44 2.43
C ILE A 27 -5.88 1.60 1.63
N VAL A 28 -4.96 0.91 2.30
CA VAL A 28 -4.02 -0.02 1.65
C VAL A 28 -4.78 -1.21 1.08
N THR A 29 -5.61 -1.86 1.89
CA THR A 29 -6.39 -3.03 1.48
C THR A 29 -7.35 -2.71 0.32
N ASP A 30 -8.07 -1.59 0.38
CA ASP A 30 -8.97 -1.15 -0.71
C ASP A 30 -8.19 -0.81 -2.00
N THR A 31 -7.10 -0.06 -1.87
CA THR A 31 -6.25 0.34 -3.02
C THR A 31 -5.64 -0.89 -3.68
N CYS A 32 -5.05 -1.80 -2.91
CA CYS A 32 -4.42 -3.02 -3.42
C CYS A 32 -5.43 -3.97 -4.06
N TRP A 33 -6.63 -4.07 -3.49
CA TRP A 33 -7.72 -4.84 -4.08
C TRP A 33 -8.12 -4.26 -5.44
N LYS A 34 -8.34 -2.95 -5.54
CA LYS A 34 -8.66 -2.26 -6.81
C LYS A 34 -7.58 -2.45 -7.87
N ILE A 35 -6.31 -2.32 -7.50
CA ILE A 35 -5.19 -2.45 -8.45
C ILE A 35 -5.08 -3.90 -8.96
N SER A 36 -5.22 -4.88 -8.07
CA SER A 36 -5.13 -6.31 -8.43
C SER A 36 -6.25 -6.77 -9.37
N HIS A 37 -7.44 -6.16 -9.27
CA HIS A 37 -8.56 -6.42 -10.20
C HIS A 37 -8.31 -5.84 -11.59
N GLY A 38 -7.62 -4.70 -11.69
CA GLY A 38 -7.29 -4.07 -12.96
C GLY A 38 -6.00 -4.57 -13.61
N ASN A 39 -5.05 -5.08 -12.82
CA ASN A 39 -3.72 -5.48 -13.28
C ASN A 39 -3.35 -6.88 -12.77
N PHE A 40 -3.50 -7.90 -13.63
CA PHE A 40 -3.17 -9.30 -13.29
C PHE A 40 -1.70 -9.53 -12.88
N LYS A 41 -0.81 -8.59 -13.23
CA LYS A 41 0.63 -8.69 -12.92
C LYS A 41 0.96 -8.34 -11.47
N LEU A 42 0.06 -7.65 -10.76
CA LEU A 42 0.30 -7.22 -9.39
C LEU A 42 -0.63 -7.97 -8.44
N SER A 43 -0.09 -8.90 -7.64
CA SER A 43 -0.92 -9.64 -6.68
C SER A 43 -1.32 -8.73 -5.51
N ASN A 44 -2.57 -8.87 -5.06
CA ASN A 44 -3.07 -8.14 -3.90
C ASN A 44 -2.16 -8.36 -2.67
N GLN A 45 -1.73 -9.60 -2.46
CA GLN A 45 -0.83 -9.98 -1.36
C GLN A 45 0.51 -9.25 -1.44
N PHE A 46 1.11 -9.15 -2.63
CA PHE A 46 2.36 -8.42 -2.79
C PHE A 46 2.17 -6.92 -2.51
N CYS A 47 1.09 -6.34 -3.01
CA CYS A 47 0.76 -4.93 -2.78
C CYS A 47 0.60 -4.62 -1.29
N VAL A 48 -0.21 -5.42 -0.57
CA VAL A 48 -0.42 -5.26 0.87
C VAL A 48 0.89 -5.45 1.63
N SER A 49 1.66 -6.50 1.30
CA SER A 49 2.96 -6.72 1.94
C SER A 49 3.95 -5.57 1.72
N LEU A 50 3.91 -4.93 0.54
CA LEU A 50 4.75 -3.79 0.21
C LEU A 50 4.41 -2.60 1.12
N PHE A 51 3.13 -2.27 1.28
CA PHE A 51 2.71 -1.16 2.13
C PHE A 51 2.84 -1.46 3.62
N ASN A 52 2.61 -2.70 4.07
CA ASN A 52 2.81 -3.13 5.47
C ASN A 52 4.26 -2.93 5.95
N SER A 53 5.23 -2.78 5.04
CA SER A 53 6.60 -2.42 5.38
C SER A 53 6.73 -0.98 5.92
N VAL A 54 5.67 -0.17 5.78
CA VAL A 54 5.58 1.22 6.24
C VAL A 54 4.26 1.37 7.02
N PRO A 55 4.24 1.18 8.34
CA PRO A 55 2.99 1.18 9.13
C PRO A 55 2.12 2.44 8.98
N SER A 56 2.72 3.59 8.62
CA SER A 56 1.98 4.83 8.35
C SER A 56 1.14 4.80 7.07
N SER A 57 1.29 3.79 6.20
CA SER A 57 0.51 3.66 4.95
C SER A 57 -0.99 3.43 5.18
N HIS A 58 -1.36 2.88 6.33
CA HIS A 58 -2.78 2.62 6.67
C HIS A 58 -3.53 3.88 7.13
N ASN A 59 -2.79 4.91 7.57
CA ASN A 59 -3.34 6.12 8.20
C ASN A 59 -3.12 7.38 7.36
N THR A 60 -2.99 7.23 6.04
CA THR A 60 -2.78 8.34 5.11
C THR A 60 -3.93 8.46 4.12
N ASP A 61 -4.06 9.62 3.49
CA ASP A 61 -4.90 9.79 2.31
C ASP A 61 -4.22 9.22 1.04
N MET A 62 -4.93 9.25 -0.08
CA MET A 62 -4.41 8.77 -1.37
C MET A 62 -3.13 9.51 -1.82
N LYS A 63 -3.00 10.80 -1.48
CA LYS A 63 -1.82 11.60 -1.80
C LYS A 63 -0.60 11.05 -1.05
N GLY A 64 -0.71 10.84 0.26
CA GLY A 64 0.37 10.26 1.05
C GLY A 64 0.62 8.77 0.75
N LEU A 65 -0.41 8.00 0.38
CA LEU A 65 -0.20 6.61 -0.07
C LEU A 65 0.62 6.56 -1.37
N THR A 66 0.39 7.51 -2.28
CA THR A 66 1.19 7.68 -3.50
C THR A 66 2.63 8.11 -3.18
N LEU A 67 2.82 9.02 -2.22
CA LEU A 67 4.16 9.39 -1.77
C LEU A 67 4.93 8.20 -1.17
N ILE A 68 4.25 7.35 -0.40
CA ILE A 68 4.83 6.14 0.17
C ILE A 68 5.21 5.15 -0.93
N SER A 69 4.35 4.94 -1.94
CA SER A 69 4.64 4.02 -3.04
C SER A 69 5.85 4.46 -3.86
N ILE A 70 5.97 5.76 -4.15
CA ILE A 70 7.13 6.36 -4.82
C ILE A 70 8.39 6.17 -3.97
N GLN A 71 8.31 6.40 -2.66
CA GLN A 71 9.44 6.22 -1.75
C GLN A 71 9.90 4.76 -1.70
N LEU A 72 8.98 3.80 -1.58
CA LEU A 72 9.29 2.38 -1.58
C LEU A 72 9.94 1.94 -2.88
N THR A 73 9.39 2.38 -4.02
CA THR A 73 9.94 2.09 -5.34
C THR A 73 11.36 2.64 -5.48
N THR A 74 11.58 3.87 -5.04
CA THR A 74 12.89 4.53 -5.04
C THR A 74 13.92 3.77 -4.19
N GLN A 75 13.52 3.33 -3.00
CA GLN A 75 14.40 2.54 -2.11
C GLN A 75 14.76 1.19 -2.73
N LYS A 76 13.77 0.48 -3.29
CA LYS A 76 14.00 -0.81 -3.96
C LYS A 76 14.86 -0.66 -5.20
N ALA A 77 14.65 0.37 -6.02
CA ALA A 77 15.49 0.64 -7.18
C ALA A 77 16.95 0.90 -6.79
N LYS A 78 17.19 1.70 -5.73
CA LYS A 78 18.54 1.93 -5.19
C LYS A 78 19.18 0.64 -4.67
N GLN A 79 18.40 -0.20 -3.99
CA GLN A 79 18.88 -1.49 -3.50
C GLN A 79 19.28 -2.41 -4.64
N VAL A 80 18.42 -2.55 -5.66
CA VAL A 80 18.72 -3.33 -6.87
C VAL A 80 19.97 -2.81 -7.55
N LEU A 81 20.11 -1.49 -7.70
CA LEU A 81 21.30 -0.90 -8.30
C LEU A 81 22.58 -1.21 -7.49
N ALA A 82 22.51 -1.11 -6.15
CA ALA A 82 23.62 -1.46 -5.27
C ALA A 82 23.99 -2.96 -5.36
N ASP A 83 22.98 -3.83 -5.43
CA ASP A 83 23.19 -5.27 -5.61
C ASP A 83 23.81 -5.58 -6.98
N ILE A 84 23.32 -4.95 -8.05
CA ILE A 84 23.91 -5.04 -9.39
C ILE A 84 25.39 -4.62 -9.37
N TYR A 85 25.73 -3.50 -8.74
CA TYR A 85 27.14 -3.08 -8.60
C TYR A 85 27.99 -4.09 -7.82
N ARG A 86 27.43 -4.64 -6.74
CA ARG A 86 28.11 -5.64 -5.91
C ARG A 86 28.35 -6.95 -6.66
N PHE A 87 27.40 -7.38 -7.50
CA PHE A 87 27.51 -8.61 -8.28
C PHE A 87 28.37 -8.45 -9.53
N LEU A 88 28.22 -7.34 -10.26
CA LEU A 88 28.87 -7.19 -11.56
C LEU A 88 30.28 -6.62 -11.48
N GLY A 89 30.64 -5.90 -10.41
CA GLY A 89 32.00 -5.41 -10.17
C GLY A 89 32.64 -4.51 -11.25
N LYS A 90 32.11 -4.42 -12.49
CA LYS A 90 32.66 -3.67 -13.63
C LYS A 90 31.86 -3.70 -14.96
N SER A 91 30.78 -4.46 -15.15
CA SER A 91 30.08 -4.49 -16.46
C SER A 91 28.56 -4.43 -16.34
N ILE A 92 27.99 -3.22 -16.35
CA ILE A 92 26.59 -2.97 -16.69
C ILE A 92 26.60 -2.35 -18.09
N GLU A 93 25.70 -2.77 -18.99
CA GLU A 93 25.46 -2.01 -20.22
C GLU A 93 24.91 -0.64 -19.83
N THR A 94 25.55 0.44 -20.28
CA THR A 94 25.24 1.84 -19.90
C THR A 94 23.76 2.19 -20.06
N LYS A 95 23.05 1.49 -20.96
CA LYS A 95 21.62 1.64 -21.22
C LYS A 95 20.75 1.30 -20.00
N ASP A 96 20.96 0.16 -19.35
CA ASP A 96 20.15 -0.26 -18.18
C ASP A 96 20.35 0.68 -16.99
N TYR A 97 21.56 1.23 -16.85
CA TYR A 97 21.88 2.23 -15.85
C TYR A 97 21.16 3.56 -16.09
N ILE A 98 21.15 4.04 -17.34
CA ILE A 98 20.47 5.29 -17.71
C ILE A 98 18.96 5.14 -17.50
N ASP A 99 18.38 4.00 -17.87
CA ASP A 99 16.95 3.76 -17.73
C ASP A 99 16.53 3.70 -16.24
N ALA A 100 17.31 3.02 -15.40
CA ALA A 100 17.08 2.99 -13.95
C ALA A 100 17.23 4.38 -13.31
N GLN A 101 18.22 5.16 -13.74
CA GLN A 101 18.47 6.50 -13.23
C GLN A 101 17.41 7.50 -13.69
N MET A 102 16.90 7.36 -14.91
CA MET A 102 15.79 8.16 -15.45
C MET A 102 14.47 7.83 -14.72
N ALA A 103 14.19 6.56 -14.45
CA ALA A 103 13.03 6.17 -13.65
C ALA A 103 13.11 6.75 -12.22
N LEU A 104 14.31 6.78 -11.64
CA LEU A 104 14.55 7.34 -10.32
C LEU A 104 14.36 8.87 -10.30
N SER A 105 14.87 9.58 -11.30
CA SER A 105 14.70 11.04 -11.40
C SER A 105 13.24 11.43 -11.63
N ALA A 106 12.51 10.70 -12.47
CA ALA A 106 11.07 10.88 -12.65
C ALA A 106 10.29 10.62 -11.36
N ALA A 107 10.68 9.60 -10.57
CA ALA A 107 10.09 9.34 -9.27
C ALA A 107 10.33 10.47 -8.26
N PHE A 108 11.52 11.09 -8.26
CA PHE A 108 11.80 12.26 -7.44
C PHE A 108 11.00 13.50 -7.87
N ASP A 109 10.91 13.78 -9.17
CA ASP A 109 10.13 14.91 -9.69
C ASP A 109 8.64 14.76 -9.36
N ALA A 110 8.08 13.56 -9.56
CA ALA A 110 6.70 13.25 -9.18
C ALA A 110 6.47 13.45 -7.67
N ARG A 111 7.44 13.09 -6.83
CA ARG A 111 7.37 13.30 -5.39
C ARG A 111 7.32 14.79 -5.01
N GLU A 112 8.13 15.63 -5.65
CA GLU A 112 8.14 17.07 -5.37
C GLU A 112 6.84 17.75 -5.83
N ARG A 113 6.30 17.37 -6.99
CA ARG A 113 4.97 17.84 -7.43
C ARG A 113 3.85 17.46 -6.47
N LEU A 114 3.96 16.28 -5.86
CA LEU A 114 3.03 15.83 -4.82
C LEU A 114 3.31 16.45 -3.45
N ARG A 115 4.39 17.22 -3.25
CA ARG A 115 4.64 17.93 -1.99
C ARG A 115 4.23 19.40 -2.06
N ALA A 116 4.30 20.00 -3.24
CA ALA A 116 3.68 21.27 -3.55
C ALA A 116 2.15 21.23 -3.36
#